data_AF-A0A7V5GAC6-F1
#
_entry.id   AF-A0A7V5GAC6-F1
#
_cell.length_a   1.000
_cell.length_b   1.000
_cell.length_c   1.000
_cell.angle_alpha   90.00
_cell.angle_beta   90.00
_cell.angle_gamma   90.00
#
_symmetry.space_group_name_H-M   'P 1'
#
loop_
_entity.id
_entity.type
_entity.pdbx_description
1 polymer ?
#
loop_
_entity_poly.entity_id
_entity_poly.type
_entity_poly.pdbx_seq_one_letter_code
_entity_poly.pdbx_strand_id
1 'polypeptide(L)'
;MNNKITFVFLILLMVVVGVFFLIKNFSVVKVEPENSIKLKSEVMNKNMVNSTTSLKILMIIAWRGFRDEEYFEPKKVFEENGFQVTTASTQKGTAVGVNGGEAKIDISLTEINLNDYQAVVFSGGPKTLDYLDNQKVYQIVQQTVQEKKGLGAICMSPVILAKARVLKDKQATVWSSVLNRKPVKILKENGAQYINQLVVRDGLIITANGPSAATEFGREVVKTI
;
A
#
# COMPACT_ATOMS: atom_id res chain seq x y z
N MET A 1 -37.93 55.42 60.09
CA MET A 1 -38.37 54.92 58.76
C MET A 1 -37.29 55.07 57.67
N ASN A 2 -35.99 55.18 58.02
CA ASN A 2 -34.95 55.63 57.07
C ASN A 2 -33.96 54.54 56.61
N ASN A 3 -33.95 53.34 57.20
CA ASN A 3 -32.90 52.34 56.88
C ASN A 3 -33.28 51.42 55.71
N LYS A 4 -34.56 51.29 55.37
CA LYS A 4 -35.01 50.47 54.23
C LYS A 4 -34.75 51.16 52.89
N ILE A 5 -34.89 52.48 52.81
CA ILE A 5 -34.69 53.25 51.57
C ILE A 5 -33.21 53.26 51.18
N THR A 6 -32.30 53.43 52.15
CA THR A 6 -30.85 53.40 51.90
C THR A 6 -30.37 52.03 51.41
N PHE A 7 -30.97 50.94 51.91
CA PHE A 7 -30.60 49.58 51.50
C PHE A 7 -31.05 49.26 50.07
N VAL A 8 -32.24 49.73 49.67
CA VAL A 8 -32.75 49.58 48.29
C VAL A 8 -31.91 50.39 47.30
N PHE A 9 -31.49 51.60 47.67
CA PHE A 9 -30.57 52.40 46.83
C PHE A 9 -29.21 51.76 46.67
N LEU A 10 -28.67 51.12 47.73
CA LEU A 10 -27.37 50.45 47.67
C LEU A 10 -27.42 49.23 46.74
N ILE A 11 -28.50 48.43 46.80
CA ILE A 11 -28.69 47.28 45.89
C ILE A 11 -28.85 47.75 44.44
N LEU A 12 -29.66 48.79 44.20
CA LEU A 12 -29.85 49.33 42.85
C LEU A 12 -28.53 49.86 42.27
N LEU A 13 -27.71 50.54 43.09
CA LEU A 13 -26.39 51.02 42.69
C LEU A 13 -25.44 49.87 42.37
N MET A 14 -25.43 48.78 43.16
CA MET A 14 -24.60 47.60 42.88
C MET A 14 -25.02 46.87 41.60
N VAL A 15 -26.32 46.80 41.30
CA VAL A 15 -26.81 46.22 40.04
C VAL A 15 -26.41 47.08 38.83
N VAL A 16 -26.54 48.41 38.93
CA VAL A 16 -26.15 49.33 37.84
C VAL A 16 -24.64 49.27 37.60
N VAL A 17 -23.81 49.26 38.66
CA VAL A 17 -22.35 49.13 38.55
C VAL A 17 -21.96 47.76 37.99
N GLY A 18 -22.62 46.67 38.42
CA GLY A 18 -22.38 45.32 37.93
C GLY A 18 -22.70 45.16 36.44
N VAL A 19 -23.82 45.71 35.97
CA VAL A 19 -24.19 45.71 34.54
C VAL A 19 -23.23 46.58 33.73
N PHE A 20 -22.79 47.72 34.27
CA PHE A 20 -21.80 48.57 33.61
C PHE A 20 -20.42 47.89 33.48
N PHE A 21 -20.03 47.06 34.46
CA PHE A 21 -18.80 46.28 34.43
C PHE A 21 -18.89 45.10 33.44
N LEU A 22 -20.06 44.48 33.32
CA LEU A 22 -20.33 43.43 32.32
C LEU A 22 -20.26 43.96 30.87
N ILE A 23 -20.71 45.20 30.63
CA ILE A 23 -20.64 45.80 29.29
C ILE A 23 -19.21 46.22 28.93
N LYS A 24 -18.40 46.69 29.89
CA LYS A 24 -17.00 47.09 29.63
C LYS A 24 -16.04 45.93 29.33
N ASN A 25 -16.37 44.71 29.76
CA ASN A 25 -15.56 43.52 29.50
C ASN A 25 -15.97 42.75 28.23
N PHE A 26 -16.93 43.27 27.45
CA PHE A 26 -17.19 42.75 26.12
C PHE A 26 -16.11 43.28 25.16
N SER A 27 -14.95 42.60 25.17
CA SER A 27 -13.94 42.80 24.13
C SER A 27 -14.58 42.49 22.79
N VAL A 28 -14.77 43.52 21.97
CA VAL A 28 -15.13 43.36 20.56
C VAL A 28 -14.03 42.52 19.92
N VAL A 29 -14.34 41.25 19.67
CA VAL A 29 -13.50 40.38 18.83
C VAL A 29 -13.45 41.05 17.47
N LYS A 30 -12.29 41.60 17.14
CA LYS A 30 -12.01 42.15 15.81
C LYS A 30 -12.04 40.95 14.86
N VAL A 31 -13.14 40.80 14.11
CA VAL A 31 -13.22 39.82 13.02
C VAL A 31 -12.22 40.29 11.96
N GLU A 32 -11.10 39.59 11.83
CA GLU A 32 -10.16 39.82 10.72
C GLU A 32 -10.90 39.62 9.39
N PRO A 33 -10.63 40.45 8.37
CA PRO A 33 -11.35 40.37 7.10
C PRO A 33 -11.22 38.97 6.52
N GLU A 34 -12.35 38.42 6.05
CA GLU A 34 -12.50 37.09 5.45
C GLU A 34 -11.43 36.78 4.36
N ASN A 35 -10.90 37.83 3.72
CA ASN A 35 -9.78 37.75 2.78
C ASN A 35 -8.45 37.29 3.38
N SER A 36 -8.20 37.49 4.68
CA SER A 36 -6.97 37.02 5.35
C SER A 36 -7.00 35.50 5.62
N ILE A 37 -8.19 34.95 5.91
CA ILE A 37 -8.43 33.51 6.01
C ILE A 37 -8.38 32.88 4.62
N LYS A 38 -8.95 33.55 3.60
CA LYS A 38 -8.86 33.11 2.21
C LYS A 38 -7.42 33.12 1.72
N LEU A 39 -6.66 34.20 1.93
CA LEU A 39 -5.23 34.25 1.62
C LEU A 39 -4.42 33.23 2.43
N LYS A 40 -4.68 33.05 3.73
CA LYS A 40 -4.00 31.99 4.51
C LYS A 40 -4.36 30.62 3.99
N SER A 41 -5.61 30.34 3.62
CA SER A 41 -6.05 29.06 3.07
C SER A 41 -5.49 28.82 1.67
N GLU A 42 -5.34 29.87 0.87
CA GLU A 42 -4.85 29.83 -0.51
C GLU A 42 -3.31 29.77 -0.54
N VAL A 43 -2.62 30.46 0.38
CA VAL A 43 -1.18 30.34 0.62
C VAL A 43 -0.84 29.03 1.34
N MET A 44 -1.69 28.53 2.25
CA MET A 44 -1.56 27.19 2.83
C MET A 44 -1.79 26.10 1.77
N ASN A 45 -2.78 26.25 0.87
CA ASN A 45 -2.97 25.32 -0.25
C ASN A 45 -1.85 25.39 -1.29
N LYS A 46 -1.28 26.58 -1.53
CA LYS A 46 -0.16 26.74 -2.48
C LYS A 46 1.16 26.21 -1.90
N ASN A 47 1.32 26.23 -0.59
CA ASN A 47 2.48 25.66 0.12
C ASN A 47 2.26 24.20 0.58
N MET A 48 1.03 23.67 0.45
CA MET A 48 0.69 22.24 0.56
C MET A 48 0.68 21.52 -0.79
N VAL A 49 1.20 22.13 -1.86
CA VAL A 49 1.72 21.37 -3.01
C VAL A 49 3.15 20.91 -2.66
N ASN A 50 3.34 20.34 -1.48
CA ASN A 50 4.54 19.62 -1.12
C ASN A 50 4.32 18.17 -1.56
N SER A 51 4.84 17.84 -2.76
CA SER A 51 5.19 16.49 -3.21
C SER A 51 4.28 15.39 -2.64
N THR A 52 3.07 15.22 -3.18
CA THR A 52 2.37 13.93 -3.07
C THR A 52 3.23 12.90 -3.78
N THR A 53 4.17 12.32 -3.04
CA THR A 53 5.00 11.23 -3.52
C THR A 53 4.06 10.06 -3.68
N SER A 54 3.62 9.81 -4.91
CA SER A 54 2.77 8.66 -5.22
C SER A 54 3.42 7.39 -4.68
N LEU A 55 2.67 6.62 -3.91
CA LEU A 55 3.12 5.37 -3.33
C LEU A 55 3.54 4.41 -4.43
N LYS A 56 4.57 3.60 -4.16
CA LYS A 56 5.16 2.69 -5.16
C LYS A 56 4.90 1.23 -4.83
N ILE A 57 4.71 0.43 -5.88
CA ILE A 57 4.69 -1.02 -5.84
C ILE A 57 5.87 -1.54 -6.66
N LEU A 58 6.62 -2.48 -6.10
CA LEU A 58 7.71 -3.17 -6.79
C LEU A 58 7.18 -4.44 -7.43
N MET A 59 7.26 -4.54 -8.75
CA MET A 59 6.97 -5.78 -9.49
C MET A 59 8.27 -6.45 -9.91
N ILE A 60 8.48 -7.69 -9.46
CA ILE A 60 9.65 -8.50 -9.81
C ILE A 60 9.22 -9.57 -10.81
N ILE A 61 9.87 -9.59 -11.97
CA ILE A 61 9.57 -10.50 -13.08
C ILE A 61 10.83 -11.20 -13.57
N ALA A 62 10.68 -12.35 -14.23
CA ALA A 62 11.76 -12.93 -15.02
C ALA A 62 12.01 -12.08 -16.28
N TRP A 63 13.27 -11.76 -16.58
CA TRP A 63 13.59 -10.97 -17.79
C TRP A 63 13.33 -11.73 -19.10
N ARG A 64 13.12 -13.05 -19.04
CA ARG A 64 12.59 -13.85 -20.16
C ARG A 64 11.55 -14.83 -19.65
N GLY A 65 10.48 -15.00 -20.42
CA GLY A 65 9.46 -16.02 -20.18
C GLY A 65 8.66 -15.78 -18.90
N PHE A 66 8.49 -14.52 -18.50
CA PHE A 66 7.42 -14.16 -17.56
C PHE A 66 6.06 -14.30 -18.26
N ARG A 67 5.00 -14.49 -17.48
CA ARG A 67 3.64 -14.56 -18.01
C ARG A 67 3.05 -13.16 -18.16
N ASP A 68 2.69 -12.80 -19.38
CA ASP A 68 2.27 -11.47 -19.78
C ASP A 68 1.09 -10.96 -18.94
N GLU A 69 0.01 -11.73 -18.86
CA GLU A 69 -1.21 -11.42 -18.11
C GLU A 69 -0.92 -11.16 -16.62
N GLU A 70 -0.05 -11.98 -16.04
CA GLU A 70 0.34 -11.92 -14.62
C GLU A 70 1.25 -10.73 -14.29
N TYR A 71 1.77 -10.02 -15.30
CA TYR A 71 2.48 -8.76 -15.12
C TYR A 71 1.62 -7.56 -15.52
N PHE A 72 1.05 -7.55 -16.73
CA PHE A 72 0.36 -6.38 -17.27
C PHE A 72 -0.98 -6.11 -16.59
N GLU A 73 -1.75 -7.14 -16.21
CA GLU A 73 -3.04 -6.92 -15.55
C GLU A 73 -2.89 -6.38 -14.12
N PRO A 74 -2.04 -6.95 -13.23
CA PRO A 74 -1.83 -6.37 -11.91
C PRO A 74 -1.21 -4.98 -12.01
N LYS A 75 -0.25 -4.77 -12.92
CA LYS A 75 0.35 -3.45 -13.17
C LYS A 75 -0.71 -2.40 -13.51
N LYS A 76 -1.62 -2.73 -14.43
CA LYS A 76 -2.73 -1.85 -14.79
C LYS A 76 -3.61 -1.54 -13.60
N VAL A 77 -3.98 -2.54 -12.79
CA VAL A 77 -4.78 -2.34 -11.56
C VAL A 77 -4.05 -1.39 -10.59
N PHE A 78 -2.73 -1.55 -10.41
CA PHE A 78 -1.94 -0.68 -9.54
C PHE A 78 -1.92 0.76 -10.03
N GLU A 79 -1.66 0.96 -11.32
CA GLU A 79 -1.61 2.29 -11.95
C GLU A 79 -2.99 3.00 -11.92
N GLU A 80 -4.08 2.26 -12.17
CA GLU A 80 -5.45 2.77 -12.06
C GLU A 80 -5.84 3.18 -10.63
N ASN A 81 -5.17 2.62 -9.61
CA ASN A 81 -5.35 3.01 -8.20
C ASN A 81 -4.31 4.04 -7.73
N GLY A 82 -3.57 4.67 -8.65
CA GLY A 82 -2.65 5.78 -8.35
C GLY A 82 -1.27 5.36 -7.83
N PHE A 83 -0.93 4.08 -7.88
CA PHE A 83 0.40 3.61 -7.51
C PHE A 83 1.37 3.74 -8.68
N GLN A 84 2.60 4.18 -8.40
CA GLN A 84 3.70 4.02 -9.35
C GLN A 84 4.22 2.59 -9.30
N VAL A 85 4.42 1.97 -10.46
CA VAL A 85 5.00 0.63 -10.56
C VAL A 85 6.46 0.72 -10.98
N THR A 86 7.35 0.16 -10.17
CA THR A 86 8.75 -0.07 -10.55
C THR A 86 8.94 -1.53 -10.91
N THR A 87 9.53 -1.80 -12.07
CA THR A 87 9.77 -3.17 -12.54
C THR A 87 11.21 -3.55 -12.28
N ALA A 88 11.42 -4.70 -11.65
CA ALA A 88 12.74 -5.24 -11.35
C ALA A 88 12.93 -6.66 -11.86
N SER A 89 14.18 -7.02 -12.13
CA SER A 89 14.60 -8.38 -12.49
C SER A 89 16.06 -8.60 -12.11
N THR A 90 16.62 -9.76 -12.47
CA THR A 90 18.04 -10.09 -12.24
C THR A 90 19.01 -9.19 -13.02
N GLN A 91 18.52 -8.43 -13.99
CA GLN A 91 19.29 -7.47 -14.79
C GLN A 91 18.39 -6.34 -15.29
N LYS A 92 18.96 -5.22 -15.75
CA LYS A 92 18.23 -4.15 -16.46
C LYS A 92 18.03 -4.49 -17.94
N GLY A 93 17.17 -3.72 -18.60
CA GLY A 93 16.91 -3.81 -20.04
C GLY A 93 15.43 -4.08 -20.33
N THR A 94 15.16 -4.84 -21.38
CA THR A 94 13.80 -5.25 -21.75
C THR A 94 13.57 -6.70 -21.33
N ALA A 95 12.53 -6.93 -20.53
CA ALA A 95 12.00 -8.25 -20.29
C ALA A 95 11.04 -8.64 -21.42
N VAL A 96 11.04 -9.92 -21.82
CA VAL A 96 10.14 -10.45 -22.85
C VAL A 96 9.29 -11.59 -22.30
N GLY A 97 7.97 -11.45 -22.41
CA GLY A 97 6.97 -12.40 -21.95
C GLY A 97 6.83 -13.60 -22.88
N VAL A 98 6.10 -14.62 -22.42
CA VAL A 98 5.84 -15.85 -23.22
C VAL A 98 5.07 -15.53 -24.50
N ASN A 99 4.17 -14.55 -24.45
CA ASN A 99 3.34 -14.15 -25.58
C ASN A 99 3.98 -12.97 -26.37
N GLY A 100 5.22 -12.61 -26.07
CA GLY A 100 5.97 -11.55 -26.75
C GLY A 100 5.78 -10.14 -26.19
N GLY A 101 5.04 -9.97 -25.09
CA GLY A 101 4.91 -8.67 -24.43
C GLY A 101 6.25 -8.19 -23.86
N GLU A 102 6.54 -6.91 -24.06
CA GLU A 102 7.79 -6.29 -23.59
C GLU A 102 7.55 -5.42 -22.36
N ALA A 103 8.44 -5.55 -21.37
CA ALA A 103 8.42 -4.73 -20.17
C ALA A 103 9.82 -4.15 -19.92
N LYS A 104 9.91 -2.84 -19.76
CA LYS A 104 11.15 -2.20 -19.32
C LYS A 104 11.44 -2.62 -17.87
N ILE A 105 12.67 -3.07 -17.62
CA ILE A 105 13.19 -3.33 -16.29
C ILE A 105 13.92 -2.08 -15.81
N ASP A 106 13.31 -1.39 -14.85
CA ASP A 106 13.79 -0.11 -14.34
C ASP A 106 15.05 -0.28 -13.48
N ILE A 107 15.07 -1.33 -12.65
CA ILE A 107 16.16 -1.62 -11.71
C ILE A 107 16.50 -3.11 -11.64
N SER A 108 17.73 -3.43 -11.28
CA SER A 108 18.14 -4.80 -10.95
C SER A 108 17.81 -5.16 -9.50
N LEU A 109 17.80 -6.45 -9.16
CA LEU A 109 17.58 -6.92 -7.78
C LEU A 109 18.55 -6.32 -6.76
N THR A 110 19.76 -5.95 -7.18
CA THR A 110 20.78 -5.36 -6.31
C THR A 110 20.55 -3.89 -5.99
N GLU A 111 19.71 -3.20 -6.77
CA GLU A 111 19.38 -1.77 -6.60
C GLU A 111 18.09 -1.55 -5.81
N ILE A 112 17.40 -2.62 -5.41
CA ILE A 112 16.16 -2.52 -4.65
C ILE A 112 16.45 -1.97 -3.25
N ASN A 113 15.89 -0.81 -2.95
CA ASN A 113 15.69 -0.29 -1.60
C ASN A 113 14.23 -0.49 -1.21
N LEU A 114 13.96 -1.44 -0.30
CA LEU A 114 12.58 -1.81 0.05
C LEU A 114 11.78 -0.66 0.67
N ASN A 115 12.45 0.31 1.31
CA ASN A 115 11.81 1.48 1.91
C ASN A 115 11.02 2.35 0.93
N ASP A 116 11.33 2.25 -0.37
CA ASP A 116 10.66 3.03 -1.41
C ASP A 116 9.29 2.46 -1.81
N TYR A 117 8.94 1.26 -1.35
CA TYR A 117 7.77 0.50 -1.81
C TYR A 117 6.84 0.11 -0.66
N GLN A 118 5.55 0.10 -0.94
CA GLN A 118 4.50 -0.36 -0.02
C GLN A 118 4.17 -1.85 -0.18
N ALA A 119 4.41 -2.39 -1.37
CA ALA A 119 4.24 -3.81 -1.66
C ALA A 119 5.29 -4.32 -2.65
N VAL A 120 5.57 -5.63 -2.56
CA VAL A 120 6.40 -6.38 -3.51
C VAL A 120 5.58 -7.49 -4.13
N VAL A 121 5.59 -7.59 -5.46
CA VAL A 121 4.75 -8.50 -6.25
C VAL A 121 5.60 -9.31 -7.21
N PHE A 122 5.41 -10.63 -7.23
CA PHE A 122 6.13 -11.55 -8.12
C PHE A 122 5.22 -12.14 -9.19
N SER A 123 5.48 -11.83 -10.47
CA SER A 123 4.79 -12.47 -11.60
C SER A 123 5.34 -13.87 -11.88
N GLY A 124 4.49 -14.78 -12.33
CA GLY A 124 4.88 -16.12 -12.74
C GLY A 124 5.30 -16.20 -14.21
N GLY A 125 5.19 -17.40 -14.77
CA GLY A 125 5.73 -17.77 -16.07
C GLY A 125 6.62 -19.02 -16.03
N PRO A 126 6.82 -19.68 -17.19
CA PRO A 126 7.61 -20.91 -17.30
C PRO A 126 9.08 -20.75 -16.88
N LYS A 127 9.61 -19.52 -16.94
CA LYS A 127 11.02 -19.21 -16.62
C LYS A 127 11.20 -18.49 -15.30
N THR A 128 10.13 -18.28 -14.55
CA THR A 128 10.17 -17.56 -13.26
C THR A 128 11.16 -18.17 -12.28
N LEU A 129 11.10 -19.49 -12.07
CA LEU A 129 12.00 -20.13 -11.11
C LEU A 129 13.45 -20.15 -11.60
N ASP A 130 13.70 -20.27 -12.90
CA ASP A 130 15.06 -20.25 -13.47
C ASP A 130 15.81 -18.96 -13.12
N TYR A 131 15.10 -17.82 -13.01
CA TYR A 131 15.72 -16.53 -12.74
C TYR A 131 15.52 -16.01 -11.31
N LEU A 132 14.37 -16.30 -10.68
CA LEU A 132 13.99 -15.69 -9.41
C LEU A 132 14.11 -16.64 -8.21
N ASP A 133 14.37 -17.92 -8.41
CA ASP A 133 14.54 -18.89 -7.32
C ASP A 133 15.97 -18.84 -6.75
N ASN A 134 16.32 -17.74 -6.08
CA ASN A 134 17.67 -17.50 -5.57
C ASN A 134 17.67 -16.76 -4.22
N GLN A 135 18.84 -16.76 -3.56
CA GLN A 135 18.99 -16.23 -2.20
C GLN A 135 18.66 -14.73 -2.09
N LYS A 136 18.99 -13.91 -3.10
CA LYS A 136 18.71 -12.46 -3.07
C LYS A 136 17.20 -12.23 -3.07
N VAL A 137 16.45 -13.00 -3.85
CA VAL A 137 14.98 -12.93 -3.86
C VAL A 137 14.40 -13.40 -2.53
N TYR A 138 14.91 -14.47 -1.93
CA TYR A 138 14.43 -14.91 -0.61
C TYR A 138 14.64 -13.85 0.46
N GLN A 139 15.77 -13.14 0.45
CA GLN A 139 16.03 -12.02 1.36
C GLN A 139 15.02 -10.89 1.17
N ILE A 140 14.74 -10.51 -0.08
CA ILE A 140 13.72 -9.49 -0.41
C ILE A 140 12.36 -9.90 0.16
N VAL A 141 11.96 -11.15 -0.06
CA VAL A 141 10.70 -11.70 0.45
C VAL A 141 10.62 -11.65 1.98
N GLN A 142 11.66 -12.12 2.66
CA GLN A 142 11.72 -12.14 4.12
C GLN A 142 11.67 -10.73 4.72
N GLN A 143 12.44 -9.80 4.14
CA GLN A 143 12.47 -8.41 4.58
C GLN A 143 11.13 -7.70 4.33
N THR A 144 10.45 -8.00 3.22
CA THR A 144 9.10 -7.46 2.93
C THR A 144 8.11 -7.83 4.05
N VAL A 145 8.13 -9.09 4.50
CA VAL A 145 7.28 -9.54 5.61
C VAL A 145 7.70 -8.93 6.94
N GLN A 146 9.01 -8.84 7.20
CA GLN A 146 9.54 -8.22 8.43
C GLN A 146 9.12 -6.75 8.56
N GLU A 147 9.10 -6.03 7.44
CA GLU A 147 8.66 -4.63 7.35
C GLU A 147 7.14 -4.46 7.30
N LYS A 148 6.37 -5.56 7.39
CA LYS A 148 4.90 -5.57 7.34
C LYS A 148 4.34 -4.90 6.08
N LYS A 149 4.96 -5.17 4.93
CA LYS A 149 4.53 -4.68 3.61
C LYS A 149 3.66 -5.71 2.89
N GLY A 150 2.89 -5.24 1.91
CA GLY A 150 2.14 -6.11 1.02
C GLY A 150 3.08 -7.06 0.26
N LEU A 151 2.74 -8.34 0.19
CA LEU A 151 3.53 -9.34 -0.52
C LEU A 151 2.64 -10.19 -1.42
N GLY A 152 2.78 -10.01 -2.73
CA GLY A 152 1.99 -10.70 -3.75
C GLY A 152 2.82 -11.73 -4.53
N ALA A 153 2.23 -12.89 -4.83
CA ALA A 153 2.83 -13.85 -5.74
C ALA A 153 1.81 -14.66 -6.54
N ILE A 154 2.01 -14.78 -7.84
CA ILE A 154 1.07 -15.48 -8.74
C ILE A 154 1.73 -16.65 -9.47
N CYS A 155 0.94 -17.68 -9.75
CA CYS A 155 1.29 -18.84 -10.56
C CYS A 155 2.44 -19.66 -9.98
N MET A 156 3.65 -19.59 -10.56
CA MET A 156 4.83 -20.32 -10.06
C MET A 156 5.52 -19.59 -8.90
N SER A 157 5.32 -18.28 -8.77
CA SER A 157 6.01 -17.45 -7.77
C SER A 157 5.73 -17.82 -6.31
N PRO A 158 4.53 -18.29 -5.90
CA PRO A 158 4.31 -18.79 -4.53
C PRO A 158 5.31 -19.87 -4.06
N VAL A 159 5.96 -20.59 -4.99
CA VAL A 159 7.06 -21.51 -4.65
C VAL A 159 8.25 -20.78 -4.03
N ILE A 160 8.59 -19.59 -4.52
CA ILE A 160 9.66 -18.74 -3.98
C ILE A 160 9.33 -18.34 -2.54
N LEU A 161 8.07 -17.98 -2.28
CA LEU A 161 7.60 -17.56 -0.96
C LEU A 161 7.63 -18.73 0.03
N ALA A 162 7.25 -19.92 -0.42
CA ALA A 162 7.36 -21.15 0.35
C ALA A 162 8.83 -21.45 0.73
N LYS A 163 9.76 -21.39 -0.24
CA LYS A 163 11.19 -21.63 -0.02
C LYS A 163 11.85 -20.58 0.87
N ALA A 164 11.40 -19.32 0.79
CA ALA A 164 11.80 -18.24 1.69
C ALA A 164 11.23 -18.39 3.12
N ARG A 165 10.42 -19.43 3.37
CA ARG A 165 9.81 -19.80 4.66
C ARG A 165 8.78 -18.80 5.21
N VAL A 166 8.31 -17.86 4.39
CA VAL A 166 7.30 -16.88 4.83
C VAL A 166 5.87 -17.41 4.75
N LEU A 167 5.65 -18.56 4.11
CA LEU A 167 4.33 -19.22 4.04
C LEU A 167 4.11 -20.29 5.12
N LYS A 168 5.04 -20.47 6.07
CA LYS A 168 4.87 -21.45 7.14
C LYS A 168 3.65 -21.10 7.98
N ASP A 169 2.74 -22.06 8.17
CA ASP A 169 1.48 -21.93 8.90
C ASP A 169 0.51 -20.90 8.29
N LYS A 170 0.71 -20.56 7.00
CA LYS A 170 -0.12 -19.61 6.24
C LYS A 170 -0.95 -20.31 5.17
N GLN A 171 -2.13 -19.77 4.90
CA GLN A 171 -2.95 -20.17 3.77
C GLN A 171 -2.37 -19.60 2.46
N ALA A 172 -2.24 -20.44 1.44
CA ALA A 172 -1.73 -20.01 0.14
C ALA A 172 -2.26 -20.88 -1.01
N THR A 173 -2.31 -20.31 -2.21
CA THR A 173 -2.53 -21.04 -3.46
C THR A 173 -1.29 -20.93 -4.36
N VAL A 174 -1.24 -21.72 -5.43
CA VAL A 174 -0.14 -21.80 -6.39
C VAL A 174 -0.65 -22.43 -7.68
N TRP A 175 0.06 -22.20 -8.79
CA TRP A 175 -0.21 -22.90 -10.04
C TRP A 175 -0.17 -24.41 -9.85
N SER A 176 -1.22 -25.06 -10.34
CA SER A 176 -1.36 -26.50 -10.33
C SER A 176 -2.20 -26.92 -11.53
N SER A 177 -1.80 -28.02 -12.17
CA SER A 177 -2.63 -28.71 -13.15
C SER A 177 -2.68 -30.21 -12.84
N VAL A 178 -3.52 -30.95 -13.56
CA VAL A 178 -3.55 -32.43 -13.49
C VAL A 178 -2.17 -33.01 -13.81
N LEU A 179 -1.45 -32.40 -14.76
CA LEU A 179 -0.13 -32.84 -15.23
C LEU A 179 1.01 -32.36 -14.34
N ASN A 180 0.82 -31.28 -13.57
CA ASN A 180 1.86 -30.74 -12.70
C ASN A 180 1.30 -30.32 -11.34
N ARG A 181 1.48 -31.21 -10.36
CA ARG A 181 1.16 -31.01 -8.93
C ARG A 181 2.38 -30.63 -8.09
N LYS A 182 3.57 -30.52 -8.70
CA LYS A 182 4.83 -30.26 -7.97
C LYS A 182 4.80 -28.97 -7.13
N PRO A 183 4.27 -27.83 -7.62
CA PRO A 183 4.24 -26.60 -6.82
C PRO A 183 3.42 -26.75 -5.53
N VAL A 184 2.27 -27.44 -5.59
CA VAL A 184 1.44 -27.74 -4.41
C VAL A 184 2.22 -28.56 -3.37
N LYS A 185 2.98 -29.56 -3.83
CA LYS A 185 3.82 -30.37 -2.95
C LYS A 185 4.90 -29.52 -2.26
N ILE A 186 5.57 -28.64 -3.01
CA ILE A 186 6.61 -27.75 -2.45
C ILE A 186 6.03 -26.81 -1.38
N LEU A 187 4.85 -26.23 -1.62
CA LEU A 187 4.16 -25.40 -0.63
C LEU A 187 3.95 -26.17 0.68
N LYS A 188 3.34 -27.36 0.60
CA LYS A 188 3.04 -28.20 1.77
C LYS A 188 4.28 -28.64 2.52
N GLU A 189 5.34 -29.07 1.82
CA GLU A 189 6.62 -29.47 2.42
C GLU A 189 7.34 -28.33 3.14
N ASN A 190 7.04 -27.09 2.76
CA ASN A 190 7.57 -25.90 3.44
C ASN A 190 6.61 -25.32 4.50
N GLY A 191 5.52 -26.01 4.82
CA GLY A 191 4.60 -25.68 5.92
C GLY A 191 3.42 -24.78 5.53
N ALA A 192 3.17 -24.55 4.24
CA ALA A 192 2.01 -23.79 3.79
C ALA A 192 0.74 -24.66 3.77
N GLN A 193 -0.39 -24.06 4.15
CA GLN A 193 -1.72 -24.64 4.04
C GLN A 193 -2.27 -24.36 2.64
N TYR A 194 -2.12 -25.31 1.72
CA TYR A 194 -2.59 -25.14 0.35
C TYR A 194 -4.12 -25.07 0.26
N ILE A 195 -4.63 -23.98 -0.30
CA ILE A 195 -6.04 -23.76 -0.58
C ILE A 195 -6.24 -23.73 -2.10
N ASN A 196 -7.16 -24.56 -2.61
CA ASN A 196 -7.48 -24.63 -4.03
C ASN A 196 -8.46 -23.51 -4.44
N GLN A 197 -7.97 -22.28 -4.50
CA GLN A 197 -8.71 -21.08 -4.92
C GLN A 197 -7.88 -20.26 -5.92
N LEU A 198 -8.56 -19.38 -6.67
CA LEU A 198 -7.93 -18.49 -7.65
C LEU A 198 -6.98 -17.49 -6.97
N VAL A 199 -7.45 -16.88 -5.88
CA VAL A 199 -6.70 -15.93 -5.05
C VAL A 199 -6.92 -16.29 -3.58
N VAL A 200 -5.86 -16.26 -2.79
CA VAL A 200 -5.87 -16.52 -1.35
C VAL A 200 -5.14 -15.39 -0.66
N ARG A 201 -5.82 -14.78 0.33
CA ARG A 201 -5.25 -13.75 1.20
C ARG A 201 -5.09 -14.30 2.61
N ASP A 202 -3.88 -14.18 3.14
CA ASP A 202 -3.57 -14.42 4.56
C ASP A 202 -2.84 -13.18 5.11
N GLY A 203 -3.63 -12.26 5.69
CA GLY A 203 -3.13 -10.96 6.14
C GLY A 203 -2.65 -10.08 4.98
N LEU A 204 -1.35 -9.81 4.94
CA LEU A 204 -0.68 -9.00 3.91
C LEU A 204 -0.05 -9.85 2.79
N ILE A 205 -0.12 -11.18 2.90
CA ILE A 205 0.37 -12.09 1.87
C ILE A 205 -0.79 -12.49 0.96
N ILE A 206 -0.65 -12.18 -0.33
CA ILE A 206 -1.61 -12.51 -1.38
C ILE A 206 -0.95 -13.52 -2.32
N THR A 207 -1.60 -14.66 -2.53
CA THR A 207 -1.16 -15.65 -3.53
C THR A 207 -2.27 -15.90 -4.54
N ALA A 208 -1.90 -16.13 -5.80
CA ALA A 208 -2.85 -16.44 -6.87
C ALA A 208 -2.38 -17.61 -7.73
N ASN A 209 -3.31 -18.37 -8.28
CA ASN A 209 -3.01 -19.66 -8.86
C ASN A 209 -2.64 -19.63 -10.36
N GLY A 210 -2.80 -18.51 -11.07
CA GLY A 210 -2.51 -18.46 -12.51
C GLY A 210 -3.07 -17.25 -13.24
N PRO A 211 -2.91 -17.19 -14.57
CA PRO A 211 -3.23 -16.02 -15.39
C PRO A 211 -4.68 -15.54 -15.25
N SER A 212 -5.64 -16.47 -15.16
CA SER A 212 -7.06 -16.14 -15.04
C SER A 212 -7.42 -15.41 -13.74
N ALA A 213 -6.50 -15.35 -12.77
CA ALA A 213 -6.66 -14.65 -11.51
C ALA A 213 -5.93 -13.30 -11.47
N ALA A 214 -5.21 -12.89 -12.52
CA ALA A 214 -4.25 -11.79 -12.49
C ALA A 214 -4.89 -10.44 -12.12
N THR A 215 -6.00 -10.06 -12.75
CA THR A 215 -6.74 -8.84 -12.38
C THR A 215 -7.20 -8.85 -10.92
N GLU A 216 -7.83 -9.93 -10.43
CA GLU A 216 -8.32 -10.00 -9.04
C GLU A 216 -7.17 -10.07 -8.03
N PHE A 217 -6.08 -10.74 -8.38
CA PHE A 217 -4.85 -10.74 -7.62
C PHE A 217 -4.30 -9.32 -7.43
N GLY A 218 -4.25 -8.51 -8.49
CA GLY A 218 -3.89 -7.09 -8.39
C GLY A 218 -4.78 -6.32 -7.43
N ARG A 219 -6.10 -6.55 -7.47
CA ARG A 219 -7.05 -5.90 -6.56
C ARG A 219 -6.84 -6.28 -5.10
N GLU A 220 -6.57 -7.56 -4.82
CA GLU A 220 -6.28 -8.01 -3.46
C GLU A 220 -4.95 -7.44 -2.93
N VAL A 221 -3.94 -7.26 -3.78
CA VAL A 221 -2.68 -6.59 -3.39
C VAL A 221 -2.93 -5.13 -3.05
N VAL A 222 -3.74 -4.40 -3.83
CA VAL A 222 -4.10 -3.00 -3.50
C VAL A 222 -4.70 -2.89 -2.10
N LYS A 223 -5.53 -3.84 -1.67
CA LYS A 223 -6.14 -3.87 -0.32
C LYS A 223 -5.15 -4.15 0.82
N THR A 224 -3.85 -4.31 0.54
CA THR A 224 -2.80 -4.46 1.55
C THR A 224 -2.05 -3.17 1.87
N ILE A 225 -2.30 -2.11 1.08
CA ILE A 225 -1.69 -0.78 1.21
C ILE A 225 -2.74 0.18 1.76
#